data_AF-A0A923ZMG5-F1
#
_entry.id   AF-A0A923ZMG5-F1
#
_cell.length_a   1.000
_cell.length_b   1.000
_cell.length_c   1.000
_cell.angle_alpha   90.00
_cell.angle_beta   90.00
_cell.angle_gamma   90.00
#
_symmetry.space_group_name_H-M   'P 1'
#
loop_
_entity.id
_entity.type
_entity.pdbx_description
1 polymer ?
#
loop_
_entity_poly.entity_id
_entity_poly.type
_entity_poly.pdbx_seq_one_letter_code
_entity_poly.pdbx_strand_id
1 'polypeptide(L)'
;MMVSVINKYFFTLAAILLFIAVKAQDNSRYIVKPVIKLQASTFNLNEVKLLPGSPFYDAMKTNAAYLKTLDADRFLNRWRSNAGLQPKAPLYEGWEQTSSHMLGHYLSALALQYAASGDTIFLTKANYVVDQLDEIQVARKTGYIGGIPGDDTLWKNVAAGKILTGGFDLNGAWVPWYMLHKIWAGLLDAYLYTGNEKAKNIVVKLSDWACKEFGNMPDSLFQKMMEAEFGGMNESLAEVYAITGNQKYLGLSY
;
A
#
# COMPACT_ATOMS: atom_id res chain seq x y z
N MET A 1 -33.66 15.89 52.74
CA MET A 1 -32.43 16.60 52.32
C MET A 1 -31.30 15.64 51.87
N MET A 2 -31.31 14.36 52.26
CA MET A 2 -30.23 13.39 51.95
C MET A 2 -30.29 12.74 50.54
N VAL A 3 -31.46 12.70 49.89
CA VAL A 3 -31.64 12.07 48.55
C VAL A 3 -31.12 12.95 47.40
N SER A 4 -31.09 14.27 47.59
CA SER A 4 -30.61 15.24 46.59
C SER A 4 -29.08 15.19 46.39
N VAL A 5 -28.36 14.80 47.44
CA VAL A 5 -26.89 14.77 47.45
C VAL A 5 -26.36 13.56 46.69
N ILE A 6 -27.01 12.39 46.81
CA ILE A 6 -26.61 11.14 46.15
C ILE A 6 -26.74 11.23 44.62
N ASN A 7 -27.77 11.90 44.12
CA ASN A 7 -27.93 12.11 42.66
C ASN A 7 -26.87 13.04 42.08
N LYS A 8 -26.42 14.07 42.80
CA LYS A 8 -25.38 14.98 42.29
C LYS A 8 -24.04 14.25 42.10
N TYR A 9 -23.65 13.38 43.02
CA TYR A 9 -22.41 12.62 42.94
C TYR A 9 -22.45 11.46 41.92
N PHE A 10 -23.61 10.83 41.70
CA PHE A 10 -23.76 9.84 40.63
C PHE A 10 -23.60 10.45 39.23
N PHE A 11 -24.15 11.65 39.01
CA PHE A 11 -23.99 12.37 37.74
C PHE A 11 -22.58 12.92 37.54
N THR A 12 -21.84 13.27 38.61
CA THR A 12 -20.44 13.71 38.47
C THR A 12 -19.49 12.53 38.24
N LEU A 13 -19.71 11.35 38.84
CA LEU A 13 -18.92 10.16 38.54
C LEU A 13 -19.17 9.63 37.13
N ALA A 14 -20.42 9.67 36.65
CA ALA A 14 -20.76 9.27 35.27
C ALA A 14 -20.14 10.21 34.22
N ALA A 15 -20.01 11.50 34.53
CA ALA A 15 -19.34 12.47 33.64
C ALA A 15 -17.81 12.28 33.60
N ILE A 16 -17.19 11.78 34.68
CA ILE A 16 -15.75 11.48 34.73
C ILE A 16 -15.43 10.14 34.03
N LEU A 17 -16.38 9.20 33.99
CA LEU A 17 -16.23 7.92 33.28
C LEU A 17 -16.58 7.99 31.77
N LEU A 18 -17.06 9.13 31.29
CA LEU A 18 -17.31 9.39 29.86
C LEU A 18 -16.19 10.21 29.21
N PHE A 19 -14.95 10.11 29.69
CA PHE A 19 -13.82 10.27 28.79
C PHE A 19 -13.81 9.03 27.88
N ILE A 20 -14.62 9.09 26.81
CA ILE A 20 -14.31 8.31 25.61
C ILE A 20 -12.88 8.73 25.29
N ALA A 21 -11.92 7.86 25.62
CA ALA A 21 -10.53 8.07 25.28
C ALA A 21 -10.50 8.11 23.76
N VAL A 22 -10.52 9.33 23.20
CA VAL A 22 -10.15 9.58 21.82
C VAL A 22 -8.73 9.06 21.70
N LYS A 23 -8.57 7.91 21.05
CA LYS A 23 -7.27 7.36 20.77
C LYS A 23 -6.75 8.00 19.50
N ALA A 24 -5.50 8.42 19.54
CA ALA A 24 -4.77 8.72 18.32
C ALA A 24 -4.68 7.46 17.45
N GLN A 25 -4.44 7.65 16.15
CA GLN A 25 -4.17 6.56 15.21
C GLN A 25 -3.15 5.59 15.81
N ASP A 26 -3.46 4.30 15.71
CA ASP A 26 -2.60 3.24 16.17
C ASP A 26 -1.39 3.13 15.23
N ASN A 27 -0.32 3.79 15.63
CA ASN A 27 0.97 3.77 14.96
C ASN A 27 1.91 2.70 15.54
N SER A 28 1.38 1.65 16.20
CA SER A 28 2.18 0.56 16.77
C SER A 28 2.99 -0.21 15.71
N ARG A 29 2.49 -0.26 14.47
CA ARG A 29 3.16 -0.89 13.33
C ARG A 29 4.36 -0.11 12.79
N TYR A 30 4.48 1.17 13.15
CA TYR A 30 5.68 1.98 12.90
C TYR A 30 6.66 1.83 14.06
N ILE A 31 7.83 1.28 13.77
CA ILE A 31 8.87 1.06 14.79
C ILE A 31 9.78 2.28 14.92
N VAL A 32 10.00 3.02 13.83
CA VAL A 32 10.68 4.31 13.88
C VAL A 32 9.72 5.34 14.44
N LYS A 33 10.15 6.06 15.49
CA LYS A 33 9.33 7.08 16.15
C LYS A 33 9.63 8.48 15.59
N PRO A 34 8.62 9.37 15.54
CA PRO A 34 8.85 10.76 15.19
C PRO A 34 9.93 11.39 16.07
N VAL A 35 10.85 12.13 15.45
CA VAL A 35 11.92 12.89 16.16
C VAL A 35 11.43 14.24 16.68
N ILE A 36 10.20 14.63 16.31
CA ILE A 36 9.52 15.83 16.79
C ILE A 36 8.28 15.45 17.60
N LYS A 37 7.87 16.36 18.50
CA LYS A 37 6.59 16.24 19.20
C LYS A 37 5.45 16.54 18.25
N LEU A 38 4.65 15.51 17.92
CA LEU A 38 3.42 15.68 17.16
C LEU A 38 2.41 16.52 17.95
N GLN A 39 1.86 17.55 17.31
CA GLN A 39 0.83 18.41 17.90
C GLN A 39 -0.58 17.89 17.64
N ALA A 40 -0.74 17.04 16.62
CA ALA A 40 -2.00 16.43 16.25
C ALA A 40 -1.75 14.99 15.80
N SER A 41 -2.80 14.17 15.89
CA SER A 41 -2.83 12.82 15.33
C SER A 41 -4.17 12.60 14.66
N THR A 42 -4.15 11.82 13.60
CA THR A 42 -5.33 11.30 12.92
C THR A 42 -6.05 10.28 13.80
N PHE A 43 -7.30 9.97 13.47
CA PHE A 43 -8.05 8.86 14.06
C PHE A 43 -7.83 7.60 13.23
N ASN A 44 -7.99 6.42 13.82
CA ASN A 44 -8.07 5.20 13.02
C ASN A 44 -9.35 5.21 12.18
N LEU A 45 -9.32 4.61 10.99
CA LEU A 45 -10.51 4.54 10.13
C LEU A 45 -11.68 3.80 10.79
N ASN A 46 -11.41 2.81 11.65
CA ASN A 46 -12.45 2.09 12.39
C ASN A 46 -13.06 2.91 13.55
N GLU A 47 -12.49 4.07 13.87
CA GLU A 47 -12.99 5.01 14.89
C GLU A 47 -13.84 6.13 14.29
N VAL A 48 -13.85 6.29 12.95
CA VAL A 48 -14.61 7.34 12.25
C VAL A 48 -15.68 6.70 11.36
N LYS A 49 -16.93 6.71 11.86
CA LYS A 49 -18.06 6.12 11.15
C LYS A 49 -18.85 7.17 10.36
N LEU A 50 -18.88 7.02 9.04
CA LEU A 50 -19.80 7.77 8.18
C LEU A 50 -21.24 7.32 8.45
N LEU A 51 -22.14 8.28 8.63
CA LEU A 51 -23.55 8.01 8.91
C LEU A 51 -24.38 7.93 7.63
N PRO A 52 -25.39 7.02 7.58
CA PRO A 52 -26.36 6.98 6.49
C PRO A 52 -27.01 8.34 6.24
N GLY A 53 -27.32 8.64 4.98
CA GLY A 53 -27.92 9.91 4.56
C GLY A 53 -26.91 11.03 4.27
N SER A 54 -25.60 10.76 4.41
CA SER A 54 -24.55 11.67 3.95
C SER A 54 -24.02 11.26 2.58
N PRO A 55 -23.63 12.21 1.70
CA PRO A 55 -23.06 11.90 0.38
C PRO A 55 -21.77 11.08 0.49
N PHE A 56 -21.00 11.23 1.58
CA PHE A 56 -19.78 10.46 1.82
C PHE A 56 -20.07 8.99 2.13
N TYR A 57 -21.13 8.70 2.89
CA TYR A 57 -21.56 7.33 3.14
C TYR A 57 -22.00 6.67 1.83
N ASP A 58 -22.77 7.37 1.00
CA ASP A 58 -23.25 6.85 -0.29
C ASP A 58 -22.09 6.60 -1.26
N ALA A 59 -21.09 7.51 -1.30
CA ALA A 59 -19.87 7.33 -2.07
C ALA A 59 -19.06 6.11 -1.59
N MET A 60 -18.88 5.94 -0.27
CA MET A 60 -18.21 4.76 0.30
C MET A 60 -18.95 3.47 -0.05
N LYS A 61 -20.28 3.44 0.03
CA LYS A 61 -21.09 2.26 -0.33
C LYS A 61 -21.05 1.96 -1.83
N THR A 62 -21.03 2.98 -2.67
CA THR A 62 -20.89 2.85 -4.13
C THR A 62 -19.52 2.26 -4.48
N ASN A 63 -18.45 2.81 -3.92
CA ASN A 63 -17.10 2.28 -4.10
C ASN A 63 -17.00 0.83 -3.59
N ALA A 64 -17.54 0.54 -2.41
CA ALA A 64 -17.61 -0.79 -1.83
C ALA A 64 -18.32 -1.80 -2.76
N ALA A 65 -19.40 -1.40 -3.42
CA ALA A 65 -20.09 -2.24 -4.40
C ALA A 65 -19.23 -2.48 -5.64
N TYR A 66 -18.56 -1.44 -6.16
CA TYR A 66 -17.65 -1.56 -7.30
C TYR A 66 -16.45 -2.47 -7.00
N LEU A 67 -15.79 -2.33 -5.85
CA LEU A 67 -14.67 -3.18 -5.46
C LEU A 67 -15.03 -4.67 -5.40
N LYS A 68 -16.29 -5.01 -5.12
CA LYS A 68 -16.79 -6.40 -5.10
C LYS A 68 -16.96 -6.99 -6.51
N THR A 69 -17.14 -6.16 -7.54
CA THR A 69 -17.26 -6.63 -8.94
C THR A 69 -15.90 -6.93 -9.59
N LEU A 70 -14.82 -6.38 -9.02
CA LEU A 70 -13.46 -6.58 -9.53
C LEU A 70 -12.91 -7.97 -9.19
N ASP A 71 -12.27 -8.56 -10.18
CA ASP A 71 -11.61 -9.87 -10.10
C ASP A 71 -10.09 -9.69 -9.98
N ALA A 72 -9.54 -10.14 -8.85
CA ALA A 72 -8.12 -10.06 -8.56
C ALA A 72 -7.28 -10.87 -9.56
N ASP A 73 -7.76 -12.02 -10.03
CA ASP A 73 -6.99 -12.90 -10.90
C ASP A 73 -6.76 -12.29 -12.29
N ARG A 74 -7.65 -11.38 -12.72
CA ARG A 74 -7.49 -10.64 -13.98
C ARG A 74 -6.37 -9.61 -13.90
N PHE A 75 -6.26 -8.91 -12.77
CA PHE A 75 -5.11 -8.03 -12.51
C PHE A 75 -3.81 -8.81 -12.36
N LEU A 76 -3.85 -9.97 -11.68
CA LEU A 76 -2.70 -10.83 -11.44
C LEU A 76 -2.21 -11.60 -12.68
N ASN A 77 -2.94 -11.55 -13.80
CA ASN A 77 -2.63 -12.32 -15.01
C ASN A 77 -1.16 -12.17 -15.46
N ARG A 78 -0.70 -10.93 -15.69
CA ARG A 78 0.66 -10.69 -16.18
C ARG A 78 1.71 -10.89 -15.09
N TRP A 79 1.38 -10.59 -13.84
CA TRP A 79 2.24 -10.83 -12.69
C TRP A 79 2.60 -12.33 -12.57
N ARG A 80 1.61 -13.21 -12.76
CA ARG A 80 1.82 -14.67 -12.80
C ARG A 80 2.66 -15.07 -14.00
N SER A 81 2.32 -14.58 -15.20
CA SER A 81 3.05 -14.91 -16.43
C SER A 81 4.53 -14.53 -16.36
N ASN A 82 4.84 -13.31 -15.87
CA ASN A 82 6.22 -12.83 -15.70
C ASN A 82 7.01 -13.68 -14.68
N ALA A 83 6.33 -14.35 -13.75
CA ALA A 83 6.94 -15.29 -12.80
C ALA A 83 7.00 -16.74 -13.31
N GLY A 84 6.61 -17.00 -14.57
CA GLY A 84 6.53 -18.35 -15.12
C GLY A 84 5.37 -19.19 -14.58
N LEU A 85 4.40 -18.56 -13.92
CA LEU A 85 3.19 -19.20 -13.41
C LEU A 85 2.04 -19.05 -14.42
N GLN A 86 1.13 -20.03 -14.45
CA GLN A 86 -0.06 -19.93 -15.28
C GLN A 86 -1.03 -18.87 -14.74
N PRO A 87 -1.53 -17.94 -15.58
CA PRO A 87 -2.61 -17.04 -15.20
C PRO A 87 -3.90 -17.79 -14.83
N LYS A 88 -4.67 -17.23 -13.89
CA LYS A 88 -5.93 -17.84 -13.42
C LYS A 88 -7.18 -17.27 -14.09
N ALA A 89 -7.07 -16.07 -14.68
CA ALA A 89 -8.15 -15.40 -15.39
C ALA A 89 -7.56 -14.56 -16.54
N PRO A 90 -8.35 -14.18 -17.57
CA PRO A 90 -7.88 -13.32 -18.64
C PRO A 90 -7.54 -11.92 -18.14
N LEU A 91 -6.51 -11.31 -18.73
CA LEU A 91 -6.11 -9.93 -18.43
C LEU A 91 -7.29 -8.97 -18.58
N TYR A 92 -7.33 -7.91 -17.77
CA TYR A 92 -8.23 -6.79 -18.02
C TYR A 92 -7.87 -6.06 -19.32
N GLU A 93 -8.86 -5.44 -19.93
CA GLU A 93 -8.66 -4.59 -21.11
C GLU A 93 -8.14 -3.20 -20.70
N GLY A 94 -8.12 -2.26 -21.66
CA GLY A 94 -7.68 -0.90 -21.43
C GLY A 94 -6.19 -0.85 -21.05
N TRP A 95 -5.87 -0.03 -20.05
CA TRP A 95 -4.49 0.24 -19.68
C TRP A 95 -3.75 -0.97 -19.12
N GLU A 96 -4.43 -1.96 -18.52
CA GLU A 96 -3.77 -3.18 -18.04
C GLU A 96 -3.10 -4.00 -19.17
N GLN A 97 -3.44 -3.73 -20.44
CA GLN A 97 -2.72 -4.32 -21.58
C GLN A 97 -1.29 -3.80 -21.71
N THR A 98 -0.99 -2.59 -21.26
CA THR A 98 0.35 -1.96 -21.31
C THR A 98 0.92 -1.64 -19.93
N SER A 99 0.10 -1.72 -18.88
CA SER A 99 0.45 -1.42 -17.49
C SER A 99 0.16 -2.56 -16.53
N SER A 100 0.47 -2.36 -15.25
CA SER A 100 0.06 -3.26 -14.17
C SER A 100 -0.27 -2.53 -12.87
N HIS A 101 -0.64 -1.24 -12.94
CA HIS A 101 -0.73 -0.39 -11.73
C HIS A 101 -2.01 -0.63 -10.92
N MET A 102 -3.08 -1.16 -11.54
CA MET A 102 -4.39 -1.23 -10.87
C MET A 102 -4.41 -2.21 -9.70
N LEU A 103 -3.61 -3.27 -9.73
CA LEU A 103 -3.55 -4.24 -8.63
C LEU A 103 -3.16 -3.59 -7.30
N GLY A 104 -2.18 -2.67 -7.34
CA GLY A 104 -1.73 -1.94 -6.17
C GLY A 104 -2.82 -1.04 -5.59
N HIS A 105 -3.47 -0.24 -6.44
CA HIS A 105 -4.62 0.58 -6.06
C HIS A 105 -5.77 -0.25 -5.50
N TYR A 106 -6.05 -1.41 -6.12
CA TYR A 106 -7.09 -2.32 -5.68
C TYR A 106 -6.79 -2.84 -4.27
N LEU A 107 -5.54 -3.23 -4.00
CA LEU A 107 -5.13 -3.71 -2.68
C LEU A 107 -5.26 -2.62 -1.60
N SER A 108 -4.79 -1.40 -1.87
CA SER A 108 -5.02 -0.24 -0.98
C SER A 108 -6.51 -0.01 -0.71
N ALA A 109 -7.33 0.00 -1.75
CA ALA A 109 -8.76 0.25 -1.63
C ALA A 109 -9.46 -0.83 -0.79
N LEU A 110 -9.09 -2.10 -0.94
CA LEU A 110 -9.61 -3.19 -0.11
C LEU A 110 -9.21 -3.03 1.37
N ALA A 111 -7.94 -2.72 1.64
CA ALA A 111 -7.43 -2.56 3.00
C ALA A 111 -8.11 -1.39 3.73
N LEU A 112 -8.20 -0.23 3.07
CA LEU A 112 -8.88 0.96 3.58
C LEU A 112 -10.38 0.73 3.77
N GLN A 113 -11.05 0.07 2.81
CA GLN A 113 -12.47 -0.23 2.91
C GLN A 113 -12.77 -1.20 4.05
N TYR A 114 -11.92 -2.20 4.29
CA TYR A 114 -12.02 -3.07 5.46
C TYR A 114 -11.87 -2.27 6.75
N ALA A 115 -10.81 -1.45 6.88
CA ALA A 115 -10.56 -0.67 8.09
C ALA A 115 -11.71 0.31 8.41
N ALA A 116 -12.30 0.94 7.39
CA ALA A 116 -13.41 1.89 7.59
C ALA A 116 -14.76 1.22 7.89
N SER A 117 -15.03 0.04 7.34
CA SER A 117 -16.37 -0.58 7.41
C SER A 117 -16.49 -1.82 8.27
N GLY A 118 -15.37 -2.50 8.56
CA GLY A 118 -15.34 -3.80 9.22
C GLY A 118 -15.90 -4.96 8.37
N ASP A 119 -16.29 -4.73 7.11
CA ASP A 119 -16.85 -5.77 6.22
C ASP A 119 -15.73 -6.74 5.78
N THR A 120 -15.78 -7.96 6.32
CA THR A 120 -14.71 -8.96 6.19
C THR A 120 -14.52 -9.45 4.75
N ILE A 121 -15.46 -9.20 3.84
CA ILE A 121 -15.26 -9.55 2.42
C ILE A 121 -14.04 -8.83 1.82
N PHE A 122 -13.79 -7.59 2.24
CA PHE A 122 -12.66 -6.80 1.76
C PHE A 122 -11.34 -7.32 2.35
N LEU A 123 -11.35 -7.76 3.62
CA LEU A 123 -10.21 -8.45 4.22
C LEU A 123 -9.90 -9.75 3.49
N THR A 124 -10.91 -10.58 3.22
CA THR A 124 -10.75 -11.84 2.47
C THR A 124 -10.13 -11.58 1.09
N LYS A 125 -10.63 -10.59 0.35
CA LYS A 125 -10.09 -10.21 -0.96
C LYS A 125 -8.66 -9.66 -0.88
N ALA A 126 -8.35 -8.83 0.12
CA ALA A 126 -7.00 -8.28 0.31
C ALA A 126 -6.00 -9.39 0.63
N ASN A 127 -6.35 -10.29 1.55
CA ASN A 127 -5.53 -11.45 1.90
C ASN A 127 -5.32 -12.37 0.71
N TYR A 128 -6.35 -12.61 -0.11
CA TYR A 128 -6.20 -13.38 -1.35
C TYR A 128 -5.15 -12.75 -2.28
N VAL A 129 -5.22 -11.44 -2.53
CA VAL A 129 -4.23 -10.75 -3.36
C VAL A 129 -2.81 -10.91 -2.78
N VAL A 130 -2.65 -10.72 -1.48
CA VAL A 130 -1.34 -10.88 -0.80
C VAL A 130 -0.81 -12.30 -0.92
N ASP A 131 -1.66 -13.32 -0.77
CA ASP A 131 -1.28 -14.72 -0.95
C ASP A 131 -0.84 -15.03 -2.38
N GLN A 132 -1.50 -14.45 -3.38
CA GLN A 132 -1.11 -14.59 -4.78
C GLN A 132 0.23 -13.90 -5.07
N LEU A 133 0.44 -12.70 -4.50
CA LEU A 133 1.71 -11.97 -4.64
C LEU A 133 2.88 -12.72 -3.98
N ASP A 134 2.65 -13.39 -2.86
CA ASP A 134 3.66 -14.23 -2.20
C ASP A 134 4.06 -15.42 -3.08
N GLU A 135 3.08 -16.14 -3.66
CA GLU A 135 3.33 -17.23 -4.61
C GLU A 135 4.17 -16.76 -5.80
N ILE A 136 3.84 -15.58 -6.34
CA ILE A 136 4.56 -14.94 -7.45
C ILE A 136 5.98 -14.56 -7.02
N GLN A 137 6.16 -13.93 -5.86
CA GLN A 137 7.49 -13.51 -5.39
C GLN A 137 8.39 -14.72 -5.10
N VAL A 138 7.84 -15.81 -4.56
CA VAL A 138 8.53 -17.09 -4.37
C VAL A 138 8.97 -17.68 -5.70
N ALA A 139 8.10 -17.66 -6.72
CA ALA A 139 8.43 -18.15 -8.06
C ALA A 139 9.51 -17.30 -8.76
N ARG A 140 9.49 -15.97 -8.57
CA ARG A 140 10.51 -15.04 -9.13
C ARG A 140 11.89 -15.24 -8.53
N LYS A 141 12.01 -15.61 -7.24
CA LYS A 141 13.28 -15.87 -6.52
C LYS A 141 14.25 -14.68 -6.43
N THR A 142 13.84 -13.49 -6.86
CA THR A 142 14.68 -12.27 -6.86
C THR A 142 14.27 -11.25 -5.81
N GLY A 143 13.10 -11.42 -5.17
CA GLY A 143 12.46 -10.40 -4.32
C GLY A 143 11.55 -9.45 -5.11
N TYR A 144 11.77 -9.31 -6.41
CA TYR A 144 10.94 -8.50 -7.30
C TYR A 144 9.59 -9.17 -7.60
N ILE A 145 8.55 -8.33 -7.68
CA ILE A 145 7.24 -8.65 -8.26
C ILE A 145 6.81 -7.50 -9.16
N GLY A 146 6.16 -7.82 -10.28
CA GLY A 146 5.63 -6.83 -11.20
C GLY A 146 4.87 -7.48 -12.35
N GLY A 147 3.98 -6.71 -12.97
CA GLY A 147 3.25 -7.10 -14.16
C GLY A 147 3.62 -6.26 -15.38
N ILE A 148 4.79 -5.63 -15.41
CA ILE A 148 5.19 -4.78 -16.54
C ILE A 148 5.65 -5.67 -17.70
N PRO A 149 5.22 -5.45 -18.95
CA PRO A 149 5.72 -6.19 -20.10
C PRO A 149 7.25 -6.11 -20.21
N GLY A 150 7.93 -7.25 -20.24
CA GLY A 150 9.38 -7.31 -20.41
C GLY A 150 10.20 -6.79 -19.22
N ASP A 151 9.63 -6.83 -18.01
CA ASP A 151 10.24 -6.24 -16.81
C ASP A 151 11.69 -6.66 -16.52
N ASP A 152 12.04 -7.93 -16.71
CA ASP A 152 13.42 -8.40 -16.51
C ASP A 152 14.43 -7.67 -17.39
N THR A 153 14.08 -7.46 -18.67
CA THR A 153 14.95 -6.74 -19.61
C THR A 153 14.99 -5.25 -19.27
N LEU A 154 13.84 -4.68 -18.91
CA LEU A 154 13.71 -3.29 -18.49
C LEU A 154 14.64 -3.00 -17.30
N TRP A 155 14.46 -3.73 -16.19
CA TRP A 155 15.18 -3.47 -14.95
C TRP A 155 16.67 -3.81 -15.07
N LYS A 156 17.03 -4.86 -15.83
CA LYS A 156 18.44 -5.14 -16.14
C LYS A 156 19.12 -3.99 -16.89
N ASN A 157 18.42 -3.36 -17.84
CA ASN A 157 18.97 -2.22 -18.56
C ASN A 157 19.09 -0.98 -17.67
N VAL A 158 18.07 -0.69 -16.86
CA VAL A 158 18.10 0.42 -15.90
C VAL A 158 19.23 0.25 -14.89
N ALA A 159 19.37 -0.94 -14.28
CA ALA A 159 20.45 -1.26 -13.34
C ALA A 159 21.85 -1.16 -13.99
N ALA A 160 21.95 -1.39 -15.30
CA ALA A 160 23.17 -1.18 -16.08
C ALA A 160 23.41 0.29 -16.50
N GLY A 161 22.61 1.23 -16.00
CA GLY A 161 22.71 2.67 -16.33
C GLY A 161 22.20 3.05 -17.72
N LYS A 162 21.56 2.12 -18.45
CA LYS A 162 20.94 2.39 -19.75
C LYS A 162 19.57 2.99 -19.51
N ILE A 163 19.53 4.31 -19.42
CA ILE A 163 18.31 5.07 -19.10
C ILE A 163 17.97 5.99 -20.28
N LEU A 164 16.83 5.69 -20.90
CA LEU A 164 16.17 6.48 -21.94
C LEU A 164 14.76 6.83 -21.44
N THR A 165 14.43 8.11 -21.42
CA THR A 165 13.13 8.60 -20.98
C THR A 165 12.80 9.93 -21.64
N GLY A 166 11.53 10.16 -21.95
CA GLY A 166 10.92 11.42 -22.34
C GLY A 166 9.86 11.93 -21.35
N GLY A 167 9.90 11.46 -20.10
CA GLY A 167 9.03 11.93 -19.01
C GLY A 167 7.91 10.96 -18.60
N PHE A 168 7.30 10.26 -19.55
CA PHE A 168 6.29 9.22 -19.26
C PHE A 168 6.74 7.81 -19.67
N ASP A 169 7.92 7.65 -20.24
CA ASP A 169 8.49 6.34 -20.55
C ASP A 169 9.82 6.13 -19.82
N LEU A 170 10.16 4.87 -19.57
CA LEU A 170 11.51 4.47 -19.18
C LEU A 170 11.87 3.23 -20.00
N ASN A 171 12.83 3.39 -20.91
CA ASN A 171 13.25 2.37 -21.87
C ASN A 171 12.08 1.74 -22.64
N GLY A 172 11.09 2.56 -23.03
CA GLY A 172 9.90 2.12 -23.77
C GLY A 172 8.77 1.52 -22.93
N ALA A 173 8.98 1.31 -21.62
CA ALA A 173 7.89 0.99 -20.70
C ALA A 173 7.21 2.27 -20.22
N TRP A 174 5.88 2.28 -20.16
CA TRP A 174 5.13 3.41 -19.63
C TRP A 174 5.32 3.48 -18.10
N VAL A 175 5.85 4.59 -17.58
CA VAL A 175 5.97 4.94 -16.14
C VAL A 175 6.22 3.77 -15.16
N PRO A 176 7.22 2.90 -15.39
CA PRO A 176 7.33 1.63 -14.66
C PRO A 176 7.63 1.78 -13.16
N TRP A 177 8.32 2.86 -12.76
CA TRP A 177 8.58 3.15 -11.35
C TRP A 177 7.31 3.59 -10.61
N TYR A 178 6.45 4.39 -11.26
CA TYR A 178 5.10 4.68 -10.78
C TYR A 178 4.25 3.40 -10.63
N MET A 179 4.35 2.47 -11.58
CA MET A 179 3.58 1.21 -11.52
C MET A 179 3.99 0.36 -10.32
N LEU A 180 5.30 0.25 -10.08
CA LEU A 180 5.82 -0.39 -8.88
C LEU A 180 5.39 0.33 -7.60
N HIS A 181 5.43 1.66 -7.56
CA HIS A 181 4.95 2.41 -6.40
C HIS A 181 3.54 1.96 -5.95
N LYS A 182 2.62 1.69 -6.87
CA LYS A 182 1.26 1.28 -6.48
C LYS A 182 1.24 -0.03 -5.72
N ILE A 183 2.06 -1.00 -6.09
CA ILE A 183 2.09 -2.27 -5.36
C ILE A 183 2.82 -2.13 -4.03
N TRP A 184 3.82 -1.25 -3.93
CA TRP A 184 4.43 -0.87 -2.65
C TRP A 184 3.38 -0.30 -1.69
N ALA A 185 2.67 0.75 -2.13
CA ALA A 185 1.61 1.39 -1.36
C ALA A 185 0.51 0.40 -0.97
N GLY A 186 0.04 -0.44 -1.90
CA GLY A 186 -0.95 -1.47 -1.61
C GLY A 186 -0.50 -2.48 -0.55
N LEU A 187 0.75 -2.94 -0.61
CA LEU A 187 1.29 -3.87 0.40
C LEU A 187 1.49 -3.20 1.77
N LEU A 188 1.93 -1.94 1.78
CA LEU A 188 2.04 -1.13 2.98
C LEU A 188 0.66 -0.94 3.62
N ASP A 189 -0.35 -0.55 2.84
CA ASP A 189 -1.73 -0.40 3.31
C ASP A 189 -2.30 -1.73 3.83
N ALA A 190 -2.08 -2.84 3.12
CA ALA A 190 -2.51 -4.15 3.58
C ALA A 190 -1.91 -4.49 4.95
N TYR A 191 -0.62 -4.21 5.17
CA TYR A 191 -0.02 -4.38 6.49
C TYR A 191 -0.57 -3.39 7.53
N LEU A 192 -0.59 -2.10 7.21
CA LEU A 192 -0.92 -1.02 8.14
C LEU A 192 -2.39 -1.04 8.58
N TYR A 193 -3.32 -1.37 7.68
CA TYR A 193 -4.76 -1.34 7.96
C TYR A 193 -5.37 -2.69 8.32
N THR A 194 -4.69 -3.80 8.00
CA THR A 194 -5.22 -5.16 8.29
C THR A 194 -4.34 -6.00 9.20
N GLY A 195 -3.09 -5.58 9.45
CA GLY A 195 -2.12 -6.37 10.21
C GLY A 195 -1.54 -7.56 9.44
N ASN A 196 -1.61 -7.55 8.10
CA ASN A 196 -1.11 -8.64 7.30
C ASN A 196 0.44 -8.63 7.24
N GLU A 197 1.07 -9.45 8.09
CA GLU A 197 2.53 -9.61 8.14
C GLU A 197 3.13 -10.20 6.85
N LYS A 198 2.35 -10.97 6.08
CA LYS A 198 2.81 -11.46 4.77
C LYS A 198 2.98 -10.30 3.80
N ALA A 199 2.08 -9.33 3.79
CA ALA A 199 2.20 -8.12 2.97
C ALA A 199 3.48 -7.33 3.31
N LYS A 200 3.76 -7.16 4.62
CA LYS A 200 5.03 -6.57 5.09
C LYS A 200 6.24 -7.33 4.57
N ASN A 201 6.26 -8.65 4.68
CA ASN A 201 7.38 -9.47 4.22
C ASN A 201 7.62 -9.34 2.71
N ILE A 202 6.54 -9.26 1.92
CA ILE A 202 6.63 -9.07 0.47
C ILE A 202 7.23 -7.70 0.14
N VAL A 203 6.71 -6.61 0.71
CA VAL A 203 7.21 -5.25 0.41
C VAL A 203 8.66 -5.06 0.87
N VAL A 204 9.07 -5.71 1.96
CA VAL A 204 10.46 -5.71 2.43
C VAL A 204 11.38 -6.39 1.43
N LYS A 205 11.04 -7.60 0.95
CA LYS A 205 11.83 -8.31 -0.08
C LYS A 205 11.87 -7.55 -1.41
N LEU A 206 10.79 -6.88 -1.75
CA LEU A 206 10.68 -6.05 -2.94
C LEU A 206 11.55 -4.78 -2.82
N SER A 207 11.60 -4.18 -1.62
CA SER A 207 12.51 -3.07 -1.30
C SER A 207 13.97 -3.50 -1.25
N ASP A 208 14.26 -4.71 -0.76
CA ASP A 208 15.60 -5.31 -0.78
C ASP A 208 16.12 -5.49 -2.21
N TRP A 209 15.25 -5.93 -3.11
CA TRP A 209 15.55 -5.99 -4.54
C TRP A 209 15.89 -4.60 -5.08
N ALA A 210 15.06 -3.58 -4.81
CA ALA A 210 15.31 -2.22 -5.29
C ALA A 210 16.65 -1.64 -4.77
N CYS A 211 16.94 -1.81 -3.48
CA CYS A 211 18.22 -1.40 -2.89
C CYS A 211 19.41 -2.13 -3.53
N LYS A 212 19.25 -3.42 -3.87
CA LYS A 212 20.31 -4.19 -4.53
C LYS A 212 20.57 -3.70 -5.96
N GLU A 213 19.51 -3.48 -6.74
CA GLU A 213 19.65 -3.09 -8.15
C GLU A 213 20.07 -1.63 -8.32
N PHE A 214 19.60 -0.73 -7.44
CA PHE A 214 19.74 0.72 -7.65
C PHE A 214 20.51 1.45 -6.54
N GLY A 215 20.81 0.81 -5.40
CA GLY A 215 21.43 1.49 -4.25
C GLY A 215 22.88 1.96 -4.47
N ASN A 216 23.53 1.50 -5.54
CA ASN A 216 24.86 1.98 -5.96
C ASN A 216 24.81 2.79 -7.25
N MET A 217 23.62 3.11 -7.76
CA MET A 217 23.47 3.93 -8.95
C MET A 217 23.92 5.36 -8.63
N PRO A 218 24.78 5.99 -9.45
CA PRO A 218 25.12 7.40 -9.27
C PRO A 218 23.87 8.29 -9.25
N ASP A 219 23.83 9.28 -8.35
CA ASP A 219 22.69 10.19 -8.19
C ASP A 219 22.24 10.80 -9.52
N SER A 220 23.17 11.17 -10.41
CA SER A 220 22.83 11.73 -11.72
C SER A 220 22.06 10.75 -12.62
N LEU A 221 22.34 9.45 -12.54
CA LEU A 221 21.59 8.42 -13.26
C LEU A 221 20.26 8.13 -12.57
N PHE A 222 20.22 8.11 -11.24
CA PHE A 222 18.96 7.93 -10.52
C PHE A 222 18.00 9.09 -10.78
N GLN A 223 18.48 10.33 -10.73
CA GLN A 223 17.70 11.52 -11.09
C GLN A 223 17.23 11.47 -12.55
N LYS A 224 18.06 10.98 -13.48
CA LYS A 224 17.63 10.74 -14.86
C LYS A 224 16.51 9.69 -14.95
N MET A 225 16.56 8.63 -14.15
CA MET A 225 15.46 7.66 -14.05
C MET A 225 14.17 8.32 -13.52
N MET A 226 14.30 9.26 -12.58
CA MET A 226 13.18 10.01 -11.99
C MET A 226 12.62 11.12 -12.89
N GLU A 227 13.23 11.39 -14.05
CA GLU A 227 12.56 12.18 -15.09
C GLU A 227 11.30 11.46 -15.59
N ALA A 228 11.32 10.12 -15.63
CA ALA A 228 10.12 9.32 -15.86
C ALA A 228 9.22 9.37 -14.61
N GLU A 229 7.91 9.54 -14.79
CA GLU A 229 6.95 9.57 -13.67
C GLU A 229 7.16 8.39 -12.71
N PHE A 230 7.36 8.73 -11.44
CA PHE A 230 7.69 7.80 -10.36
C PHE A 230 6.61 7.68 -9.27
N GLY A 231 5.59 8.53 -9.33
CA GLY A 231 4.58 8.64 -8.28
C GLY A 231 5.19 9.03 -6.91
N GLY A 232 4.80 8.32 -5.84
CA GLY A 232 5.28 8.54 -4.47
C GLY A 232 6.19 7.41 -3.99
N MET A 233 7.10 6.91 -4.84
CA MET A 233 8.01 5.83 -4.42
C MET A 233 8.90 6.24 -3.23
N ASN A 234 9.29 7.52 -3.17
CA ASN A 234 10.02 8.07 -2.03
C ASN A 234 9.24 7.91 -0.71
N GLU A 235 7.95 8.26 -0.69
CA GLU A 235 7.05 8.04 0.45
C GLU A 235 6.99 6.56 0.81
N SER A 236 6.74 5.68 -0.16
CA SER A 236 6.66 4.24 0.09
C SER A 236 7.95 3.66 0.68
N LEU A 237 9.13 4.05 0.19
CA LEU A 237 10.40 3.59 0.75
C LEU A 237 10.67 4.15 2.15
N ALA A 238 10.28 5.40 2.41
CA ALA A 238 10.33 5.99 3.74
C ALA A 238 9.38 5.28 4.72
N GLU A 239 8.20 4.85 4.26
CA GLU A 239 7.29 4.02 5.06
C GLU A 239 7.86 2.62 5.34
N VAL A 240 8.51 1.99 4.36
CA VAL A 240 9.21 0.71 4.58
C VAL A 240 10.31 0.90 5.63
N TYR A 241 11.07 2.00 5.58
CA TYR A 241 11.98 2.36 6.67
C TYR A 241 11.25 2.50 8.01
N ALA A 242 10.12 3.21 8.05
CA ALA A 242 9.38 3.45 9.29
C ALA A 242 8.87 2.16 9.97
N ILE A 243 8.49 1.13 9.19
CA ILE A 243 7.99 -0.15 9.71
C ILE A 243 9.09 -1.21 9.96
N THR A 244 10.33 -0.96 9.51
CA THR A 244 11.47 -1.90 9.63
C THR A 244 12.67 -1.36 10.41
N GLY A 245 12.81 -0.04 10.52
CA GLY A 245 14.00 0.63 11.08
C GLY A 245 15.25 0.52 10.22
N ASN A 246 15.19 -0.08 9.02
CA ASN A 246 16.37 -0.31 8.21
C ASN A 246 16.70 0.91 7.32
N GLN A 247 17.78 1.60 7.66
CA GLN A 247 18.23 2.84 7.02
C GLN A 247 18.45 2.73 5.50
N LYS A 248 18.71 1.53 4.96
CA LYS A 248 18.93 1.38 3.51
C LYS A 248 17.71 1.74 2.66
N TYR A 249 16.49 1.62 3.21
CA TYR A 249 15.26 2.00 2.51
C TYR A 249 15.10 3.53 2.47
N LEU A 250 15.38 4.21 3.58
CA LEU A 250 15.45 5.68 3.63
C LEU A 250 16.56 6.22 2.72
N GLY A 251 17.69 5.49 2.66
CA GLY A 251 18.79 5.82 1.77
C GLY A 251 18.46 5.69 0.29
N LEU A 252 17.34 5.07 -0.10
CA LEU A 252 16.86 4.99 -1.49
C LEU A 252 15.65 5.91 -1.74
N SER A 253 15.14 6.60 -0.71
CA SER A 253 13.89 7.36 -0.77
C SER A 253 14.09 8.84 -1.15
N TYR A 254 14.92 9.11 -2.15
CA TYR A 254 15.15 10.46 -2.70
C TYR A 254 14.14 10.83 -3.79
#